data_AF-A0A2T4JRM9-F1
#
_entry.id   AF-A0A2T4JRM9-F1
#
_cell.length_a   1.000
_cell.length_b   1.000
_cell.length_c   1.000
_cell.angle_alpha   90.00
_cell.angle_beta   90.00
_cell.angle_gamma   90.00
#
_symmetry.space_group_name_H-M   'P 1'
#
loop_
_entity.id
_entity.type
_entity.pdbx_description
1 polymer ?
#
loop_
_entity_poly.entity_id
_entity_poly.type
_entity_poly.pdbx_seq_one_letter_code
_entity_poly.pdbx_strand_id
1 'polypeptide(L)'
;MTAIQSAKWGVILAGSLFVMAGFWALHTVRITLNGSSSLPDHAYVMWGWPKAIWRGAYIAAEPPEVYAERFRGFFFTKEVFGLPGDIISHDGAGAVCVRGSCFPLALKDGKPFAPALAEGVIPEGRYAAFGTSADSLDSRYVHIGLFPIERIAAVGVAANIIPHWKELKAWADARGLR
;
A
#
# COMPACT_ATOMS: atom_id res chain seq x y z
N MET A 1 -20.43 44.63 -12.30
CA MET A 1 -19.11 44.55 -11.65
C MET A 1 -18.06 45.10 -12.60
N THR A 2 -17.15 45.95 -12.12
CA THR A 2 -16.04 46.46 -12.95
C THR A 2 -15.01 45.35 -13.18
N ALA A 3 -14.29 45.38 -14.31
CA ALA A 3 -13.26 44.36 -14.63
C ALA A 3 -12.21 44.19 -13.52
N ILE A 4 -11.87 45.28 -12.83
CA ILE A 4 -10.95 45.30 -11.68
C ILE A 4 -11.53 44.51 -10.49
N GLN A 5 -12.84 44.62 -10.23
CA GLN A 5 -13.50 43.90 -9.14
C GLN A 5 -13.59 42.41 -9.44
N SER A 6 -13.84 42.03 -10.70
CA SER A 6 -13.79 40.63 -11.14
C SER A 6 -12.39 40.02 -11.00
N ALA A 7 -11.34 40.76 -11.37
CA ALA A 7 -9.96 40.30 -11.23
C ALA A 7 -9.54 40.09 -9.76
N LYS A 8 -9.94 41.00 -8.86
CA LYS A 8 -9.70 40.86 -7.41
C LYS A 8 -10.33 39.59 -6.84
N TRP A 9 -11.59 39.33 -7.17
CA TRP A 9 -12.26 38.10 -6.75
C TRP A 9 -11.62 36.85 -7.33
N GLY A 10 -11.15 36.91 -8.58
CA GLY A 10 -10.41 35.81 -9.19
C GLY A 10 -9.14 35.44 -8.40
N VAL A 11 -8.33 36.44 -8.03
CA VAL A 11 -7.12 36.22 -7.21
C VAL A 11 -7.46 35.65 -5.84
N ILE A 12 -8.48 36.22 -5.16
CA ILE A 12 -8.90 35.74 -3.83
C ILE A 12 -9.36 34.28 -3.90
N LEU A 13 -10.23 33.94 -4.85
CA LEU A 13 -10.75 32.58 -5.00
C LEU A 13 -9.64 31.59 -5.33
N ALA A 14 -8.75 31.92 -6.27
CA ALA A 14 -7.63 31.07 -6.63
C ALA A 14 -6.67 30.86 -5.44
N GLY A 15 -6.35 31.92 -4.70
CA GLY A 15 -5.51 31.85 -3.51
C GLY A 15 -6.14 30.99 -2.40
N SER A 16 -7.44 31.18 -2.13
CA SER A 16 -8.15 30.36 -1.15
C SER A 16 -8.20 28.89 -1.54
N LEU A 17 -8.48 28.57 -2.81
CA LEU A 17 -8.47 27.19 -3.31
C LEU A 17 -7.08 26.55 -3.19
N PHE A 18 -6.02 27.29 -3.50
CA PHE A 18 -4.65 26.82 -3.35
C PHE A 18 -4.31 26.50 -1.89
N VAL A 19 -4.66 27.39 -0.96
CA VAL A 19 -4.41 27.18 0.48
C VAL A 19 -5.20 25.97 1.00
N MET A 20 -6.47 25.84 0.64
CA MET A 20 -7.29 24.69 1.05
C MET A 20 -6.73 23.37 0.49
N ALA A 21 -6.35 23.34 -0.79
CA ALA A 21 -5.74 22.16 -1.41
C ALA A 21 -4.40 21.82 -0.75
N GLY A 22 -3.57 22.82 -0.47
CA GLY A 22 -2.28 22.63 0.22
C GLY A 22 -2.47 22.08 1.64
N PHE A 23 -3.41 22.63 2.41
CA PHE A 23 -3.70 22.15 3.76
C PHE A 23 -4.24 20.71 3.75
N TRP A 24 -5.15 20.41 2.82
CA TRP A 24 -5.65 19.06 2.62
C TRP A 24 -4.52 18.08 2.27
N ALA A 25 -3.65 18.44 1.32
CA ALA A 25 -2.52 17.62 0.91
C ALA A 25 -1.56 17.35 2.07
N LEU A 26 -1.16 18.38 2.82
CA LEU A 26 -0.28 18.25 3.99
C LEU A 26 -0.91 17.41 5.11
N HIS A 27 -2.24 17.45 5.27
CA HIS A 27 -2.95 16.67 6.26
C HIS A 27 -3.09 15.19 5.86
N THR A 28 -3.40 14.91 4.58
CA THR A 28 -3.78 13.56 4.13
C THR A 28 -2.62 12.76 3.55
N VAL A 29 -1.71 13.41 2.83
CA VAL A 29 -0.63 12.74 2.11
C VAL A 29 0.53 12.47 3.06
N ARG A 30 1.03 11.24 3.01
CA ARG A 30 2.15 10.76 3.80
C ARG A 30 3.15 10.03 2.90
N ILE A 31 4.41 10.07 3.30
CA ILE A 31 5.44 9.21 2.74
C ILE A 31 5.60 8.02 3.69
N THR A 32 5.34 6.83 3.18
CA THR A 32 5.51 5.58 3.92
C THR A 32 6.81 4.93 3.49
N LEU A 33 7.70 4.66 4.43
CA LEU A 33 8.98 3.99 4.14
C LEU A 33 8.83 2.48 4.29
N ASN A 34 9.42 1.73 3.36
CA ASN A 34 9.40 0.27 3.42
C ASN A 34 10.42 -0.23 4.45
N GLY A 35 9.94 -0.99 5.45
CA GLY A 35 10.77 -1.60 6.48
C GLY A 35 11.19 -3.05 6.18
N SER A 36 10.79 -3.60 5.03
CA SER A 36 10.98 -5.03 4.68
C SER A 36 11.42 -5.20 3.23
N SER A 37 11.83 -6.42 2.86
CA SER A 37 12.10 -6.81 1.47
C SER A 37 10.87 -7.35 0.74
N SER A 38 9.66 -7.17 1.28
CA SER A 38 8.42 -7.70 0.67
C SER A 38 8.06 -7.07 -0.67
N LEU A 39 8.48 -5.83 -0.89
CA LEU A 39 8.23 -5.05 -2.10
C LEU A 39 9.55 -4.43 -2.57
N PRO A 40 9.70 -4.17 -3.88
CA PRO A 40 10.96 -3.66 -4.42
C PRO A 40 11.19 -2.19 -4.04
N ASP A 41 10.12 -1.39 -3.93
CA ASP A 41 10.24 0.05 -3.70
C ASP A 41 10.54 0.37 -2.22
N HIS A 42 11.24 1.48 -2.01
CA HIS A 42 11.72 1.90 -0.69
C HIS A 42 10.79 2.89 0.00
N ALA A 43 9.92 3.54 -0.76
CA ALA A 43 8.97 4.52 -0.25
C ALA A 43 7.71 4.57 -1.11
N TYR A 44 6.62 5.01 -0.50
CA TYR A 44 5.32 5.14 -1.13
C TYR A 44 4.70 6.49 -0.77
N VAL A 45 4.13 7.17 -1.76
CA VAL A 45 3.25 8.32 -1.50
C VAL A 45 1.86 7.78 -1.29
N MET A 46 1.29 8.00 -0.11
CA MET A 46 0.01 7.42 0.30
C MET A 46 -0.90 8.49 0.89
N TRP A 47 -2.22 8.32 0.76
CA TRP A 47 -3.22 9.21 1.33
C TRP A 47 -4.34 8.43 2.00
N GLY A 48 -4.87 8.99 3.09
CA GLY A 48 -5.90 8.35 3.91
C GLY A 48 -7.33 8.63 3.46
N TRP A 49 -7.55 9.65 2.63
CA TRP A 49 -8.87 9.97 2.08
C TRP A 49 -8.73 10.82 0.81
N PRO A 50 -9.56 10.59 -0.23
CA PRO A 50 -10.50 9.47 -0.36
C PRO A 50 -9.79 8.13 -0.63
N LYS A 51 -10.28 7.04 -0.04
CA LYS A 51 -9.72 5.68 -0.18
C LYS A 51 -10.31 4.93 -1.38
N ALA A 52 -10.06 5.43 -2.58
CA ALA A 52 -10.35 4.67 -3.79
C ALA A 52 -9.27 3.60 -3.99
N ILE A 53 -9.64 2.32 -4.01
CA ILE A 53 -8.69 1.22 -4.23
C ILE A 53 -8.78 0.75 -5.68
N TRP A 54 -7.65 0.72 -6.36
CA TRP A 54 -7.53 0.21 -7.73
C TRP A 54 -6.44 -0.84 -7.80
N ARG A 55 -6.39 -1.59 -8.91
CA ARG A 55 -5.37 -2.60 -9.15
C ARG A 55 -4.01 -1.95 -9.39
N GLY A 56 -2.95 -2.48 -8.78
CA GLY A 56 -1.62 -1.88 -8.78
C GLY A 56 -1.46 -0.71 -7.79
N ALA A 57 -2.52 -0.36 -7.05
CA ALA A 57 -2.39 0.54 -5.92
C ALA A 57 -1.59 -0.13 -4.80
N TYR A 58 -0.82 0.65 -4.07
CA TYR A 58 -0.23 0.21 -2.81
C TYR A 58 -1.16 0.57 -1.66
N ILE A 59 -1.44 -0.37 -0.77
CA ILE A 59 -2.22 -0.12 0.44
C ILE A 59 -1.33 -0.21 1.66
N ALA A 60 -1.58 0.65 2.65
CA ALA A 60 -1.10 0.47 4.01
C ALA A 60 -2.27 -0.02 4.86
N ALA A 61 -2.24 -1.30 5.21
CA ALA A 61 -3.28 -1.93 6.01
C ALA A 61 -2.80 -2.24 7.42
N GLU A 62 -3.70 -2.19 8.39
CA GLU A 62 -3.40 -2.67 9.73
C GLU A 62 -3.05 -4.17 9.71
N PRO A 63 -2.11 -4.62 10.54
CA PRO A 63 -1.82 -6.04 10.68
C PRO A 63 -3.09 -6.80 11.11
N PRO A 64 -3.31 -8.01 10.57
CA PRO A 64 -4.35 -8.93 11.06
C PRO A 64 -4.20 -9.17 12.56
N GLU A 65 -5.30 -9.50 13.25
CA GLU A 65 -5.31 -9.64 14.72
C GLU A 65 -4.23 -10.60 15.25
N VAL A 66 -4.00 -11.71 14.55
CA VAL A 66 -2.96 -12.71 14.84
C VAL A 66 -1.55 -12.10 14.91
N TYR A 67 -1.34 -10.97 14.23
CA TYR A 67 -0.06 -10.27 14.13
C TYR A 67 -0.08 -8.88 14.78
N ALA A 68 -1.20 -8.45 15.36
CA ALA A 68 -1.39 -7.07 15.83
C ALA A 68 -0.41 -6.67 16.94
N GLU A 69 -0.14 -7.56 17.90
CA GLU A 69 0.83 -7.27 18.96
C GLU A 69 2.27 -7.16 18.42
N ARG A 70 2.67 -8.11 17.58
CA ARG A 70 4.03 -8.18 17.01
C ARG A 70 4.35 -6.98 16.12
N PHE A 71 3.36 -6.47 15.40
CA PHE A 71 3.51 -5.38 14.44
C PHE A 71 2.77 -4.12 14.88
N ARG A 72 2.59 -3.93 16.18
CA ARG A 72 1.92 -2.74 16.72
C ARG A 72 2.63 -1.47 16.24
N GLY A 73 1.85 -0.55 15.67
CA GLY A 73 2.37 0.71 15.12
C GLY A 73 2.96 0.62 13.72
N PHE A 74 2.97 -0.57 13.11
CA PHE A 74 3.38 -0.77 11.72
C PHE A 74 2.16 -1.07 10.84
N PHE A 75 2.27 -0.71 9.56
CA PHE A 75 1.30 -1.09 8.54
C PHE A 75 1.88 -2.15 7.60
N PHE A 76 1.05 -3.06 7.15
CA PHE A 76 1.37 -4.01 6.10
C PHE A 76 1.18 -3.29 4.77
N THR A 77 2.30 -2.92 4.15
CA THR A 77 2.30 -2.30 2.83
C THR A 77 2.38 -3.38 1.75
N LYS A 78 1.37 -3.44 0.87
CA LYS A 78 1.23 -4.46 -0.19
C LYS A 78 0.65 -3.83 -1.46
N GLU A 79 0.90 -4.45 -2.60
CA GLU A 79 0.32 -4.06 -3.89
C GLU A 79 -0.99 -4.81 -4.12
N VAL A 80 -2.03 -4.11 -4.58
CA VAL A 80 -3.36 -4.68 -4.80
C VAL A 80 -3.40 -5.40 -6.14
N PHE A 81 -3.58 -6.72 -6.10
CA PHE A 81 -3.79 -7.52 -7.31
C PHE A 81 -5.22 -8.03 -7.46
N GLY A 82 -6.05 -8.02 -6.41
CA GLY A 82 -7.44 -8.50 -6.48
C GLY A 82 -8.44 -7.48 -5.92
N LEU A 83 -9.50 -7.24 -6.68
CA LEU A 83 -10.62 -6.37 -6.32
C LEU A 83 -11.89 -7.20 -6.07
N PRO A 84 -12.95 -6.63 -5.45
CA PRO A 84 -14.24 -7.29 -5.36
C PRO A 84 -14.71 -7.87 -6.70
N GLY A 85 -15.22 -9.10 -6.66
CA GLY A 85 -15.66 -9.85 -7.84
C GLY A 85 -14.56 -10.61 -8.58
N ASP A 86 -13.26 -10.34 -8.35
CA ASP A 86 -12.18 -11.17 -8.91
C ASP A 86 -12.15 -12.56 -8.24
N ILE A 87 -11.59 -13.55 -8.94
CA ILE A 87 -11.49 -14.94 -8.48
C ILE A 87 -10.06 -15.22 -7.97
N ILE A 88 -9.98 -15.71 -6.75
CA ILE A 88 -8.82 -16.41 -6.19
C ILE A 88 -8.86 -17.86 -6.65
N SER A 89 -7.76 -18.34 -7.24
CA SER A 89 -7.57 -19.74 -7.64
C SER A 89 -6.18 -20.22 -7.22
N HIS A 90 -5.93 -21.52 -7.24
CA HIS A 90 -4.60 -22.09 -7.06
C HIS A 90 -4.07 -22.65 -8.37
N ASP A 91 -2.74 -22.61 -8.56
CA ASP A 91 -2.10 -23.36 -9.62
C ASP A 91 -1.75 -24.80 -9.19
N GLY A 92 -1.18 -25.59 -10.12
CA GLY A 92 -0.79 -26.97 -9.83
C GLY A 92 0.31 -27.13 -8.77
N ALA A 93 1.02 -26.05 -8.41
CA ALA A 93 2.03 -26.03 -7.36
C ALA A 93 1.50 -25.46 -6.03
N GLY A 94 0.23 -25.05 -5.98
CA GLY A 94 -0.42 -24.46 -4.81
C GLY A 94 -0.14 -22.96 -4.63
N ALA A 95 0.37 -22.26 -5.65
CA ALA A 95 0.49 -20.81 -5.62
C ALA A 95 -0.90 -20.17 -5.63
N VAL A 96 -1.08 -19.07 -4.88
CA VAL A 96 -2.33 -18.32 -4.88
C VAL A 96 -2.34 -17.36 -6.07
N CYS A 97 -3.33 -17.49 -6.92
CA CYS A 97 -3.46 -16.74 -8.16
C CYS A 97 -4.69 -15.82 -8.13
N VAL A 98 -4.56 -14.64 -8.72
CA VAL A 98 -5.68 -13.75 -9.01
C VAL A 98 -5.49 -13.18 -10.41
N ARG A 99 -6.49 -13.33 -11.29
CA ARG A 99 -6.45 -12.87 -12.69
C ARG A 99 -5.17 -13.26 -13.47
N GLY A 100 -4.65 -14.47 -13.24
CA GLY A 100 -3.46 -14.98 -13.94
C GLY A 100 -2.12 -14.54 -13.35
N SER A 101 -2.10 -13.68 -12.32
CA SER A 101 -0.90 -13.44 -11.50
C SER A 101 -0.86 -14.42 -10.35
N CYS A 102 0.19 -15.24 -10.27
CA CYS A 102 0.34 -16.30 -9.26
C CYS A 102 1.50 -16.01 -8.30
N PHE A 103 1.23 -16.20 -7.01
CA PHE A 103 2.16 -15.89 -5.92
C PHE A 103 2.50 -17.17 -5.16
N PRO A 104 3.75 -17.67 -5.27
CA PRO A 104 4.14 -18.91 -4.61
C PRO A 104 4.17 -18.73 -3.09
N LEU A 105 3.87 -19.82 -2.39
CA LEU A 105 3.97 -19.87 -0.93
C LEU A 105 5.44 -20.03 -0.51
N ALA A 106 5.89 -19.24 0.47
CA ALA A 106 7.13 -19.55 1.18
C ALA A 106 7.10 -20.98 1.73
N LEU A 107 8.20 -21.69 1.54
CA LEU A 107 8.41 -23.01 2.12
C LEU A 107 9.30 -22.90 3.35
N LYS A 108 8.97 -23.68 4.38
CA LYS A 108 9.78 -23.94 5.56
C LYS A 108 9.85 -25.44 5.76
N ASP A 109 11.07 -25.99 5.77
CA ASP A 109 11.32 -27.43 5.89
C ASP A 109 10.57 -28.27 4.83
N GLY A 110 10.53 -27.74 3.59
CA GLY A 110 9.88 -28.39 2.45
C GLY A 110 8.35 -28.33 2.44
N LYS A 111 7.73 -27.62 3.39
CA LYS A 111 6.27 -27.45 3.48
C LYS A 111 5.88 -25.98 3.45
N PRO A 112 4.66 -25.61 3.02
CA PRO A 112 4.19 -24.23 3.10
C PRO A 112 4.30 -23.68 4.53
N PHE A 113 4.84 -22.46 4.65
CA PHE A 113 4.97 -21.73 5.93
C PHE A 113 3.64 -21.62 6.68
N ALA A 114 2.54 -21.42 5.95
CA ALA A 114 1.19 -21.36 6.45
C ALA A 114 0.21 -21.84 5.37
N PRO A 115 -1.03 -22.23 5.72
CA PRO A 115 -2.06 -22.62 4.76
C PRO A 115 -2.36 -21.51 3.74
N ALA A 116 -2.57 -21.90 2.48
CA ALA A 116 -2.95 -20.99 1.40
C ALA A 116 -4.36 -20.44 1.60
N LEU A 117 -4.57 -19.16 1.24
CA LEU A 117 -5.90 -18.56 1.17
C LEU A 117 -6.82 -19.41 0.29
N ALA A 118 -8.04 -19.66 0.75
CA ALA A 118 -9.00 -20.46 -0.02
C ALA A 118 -9.34 -19.84 -1.38
N GLU A 119 -9.60 -20.69 -2.36
CA GLU A 119 -10.17 -20.27 -3.64
C GLU A 119 -11.58 -19.67 -3.44
N GLY A 120 -11.97 -18.79 -4.36
CA GLY A 120 -13.30 -18.18 -4.33
C GLY A 120 -13.33 -16.76 -4.86
N VAL A 121 -14.51 -16.16 -4.82
CA VAL A 121 -14.72 -14.78 -5.25
C VAL A 121 -14.36 -13.82 -4.12
N ILE A 122 -13.60 -12.77 -4.44
CA ILE A 122 -13.29 -11.69 -3.50
C ILE A 122 -14.59 -10.93 -3.17
N PRO A 123 -15.03 -10.86 -1.90
CA PRO A 123 -16.25 -10.16 -1.54
C PRO A 123 -16.17 -8.64 -1.69
N GLU A 124 -17.33 -7.98 -1.69
CA GLU A 124 -17.41 -6.52 -1.59
C GLU A 124 -16.66 -5.97 -0.37
N GLY A 125 -15.98 -4.84 -0.55
CA GLY A 125 -15.17 -4.20 0.49
C GLY A 125 -13.89 -4.97 0.90
N ARG A 126 -13.53 -6.04 0.19
CA ARG A 126 -12.32 -6.85 0.42
C ARG A 126 -11.36 -6.73 -0.75
N TYR A 127 -10.07 -6.79 -0.46
CA TYR A 127 -9.01 -6.69 -1.47
C TYR A 127 -7.92 -7.75 -1.23
N ALA A 128 -7.43 -8.35 -2.31
CA ALA A 128 -6.25 -9.21 -2.25
C ALA A 128 -5.02 -8.38 -2.60
N ALA A 129 -4.05 -8.33 -1.68
CA ALA A 129 -2.82 -7.59 -1.86
C ALA A 129 -1.61 -8.46 -1.55
N PHE A 130 -0.54 -8.29 -2.33
CA PHE A 130 0.60 -9.18 -2.36
C PHE A 130 1.90 -8.38 -2.31
N GLY A 131 2.95 -9.01 -1.76
CA GLY A 131 4.34 -8.62 -1.99
C GLY A 131 4.95 -9.42 -3.13
N THR A 132 6.08 -8.95 -3.65
CA THR A 132 6.82 -9.63 -4.71
C THR A 132 7.77 -10.71 -4.17
N SER A 133 8.16 -10.64 -2.90
CA SER A 133 9.03 -11.65 -2.29
C SER A 133 8.27 -12.93 -1.90
N ALA A 134 8.93 -14.07 -1.97
CA ALA A 134 8.34 -15.36 -1.61
C ALA A 134 7.92 -15.43 -0.13
N ASP A 135 8.64 -14.73 0.75
CA ASP A 135 8.44 -14.69 2.20
C ASP A 135 7.51 -13.57 2.69
N SER A 136 6.85 -12.84 1.78
CA SER A 136 5.97 -11.74 2.16
C SER A 136 4.69 -12.23 2.85
N LEU A 137 4.45 -11.72 4.07
CA LEU A 137 3.21 -11.96 4.82
C LEU A 137 2.07 -11.14 4.23
N ASP A 138 1.25 -11.78 3.40
CA ASP A 138 0.19 -11.14 2.62
C ASP A 138 -0.97 -12.11 2.29
N SER A 139 -1.87 -11.72 1.36
CA SER A 139 -3.08 -12.45 1.01
C SER A 139 -2.86 -13.86 0.44
N ARG A 140 -1.62 -14.32 0.24
CA ARG A 140 -1.34 -15.74 0.01
C ARG A 140 -1.80 -16.65 1.14
N TYR A 141 -1.83 -16.17 2.37
CA TYR A 141 -2.00 -17.01 3.55
C TYR A 141 -3.34 -16.78 4.25
N VAL A 142 -3.96 -17.84 4.76
CA VAL A 142 -5.22 -17.77 5.52
C VAL A 142 -5.12 -16.83 6.71
N HIS A 143 -3.99 -16.83 7.42
CA HIS A 143 -3.80 -15.98 8.61
C HIS A 143 -3.75 -14.49 8.31
N ILE A 144 -3.50 -14.10 7.05
CA ILE A 144 -3.58 -12.71 6.61
C ILE A 144 -4.93 -12.44 5.96
N GLY A 145 -5.30 -13.28 4.99
CA GLY A 145 -6.56 -13.17 4.28
C GLY A 145 -6.65 -11.96 3.36
N LEU A 146 -7.88 -11.56 3.08
CA LEU A 146 -8.22 -10.38 2.29
C LEU A 146 -8.31 -9.15 3.20
N PHE A 147 -7.84 -8.01 2.71
CA PHE A 147 -7.84 -6.77 3.47
C PHE A 147 -9.21 -6.08 3.41
N PRO A 148 -9.87 -5.81 4.56
CA PRO A 148 -11.06 -4.96 4.65
C PRO A 148 -10.75 -3.50 4.31
N ILE A 149 -11.63 -2.81 3.58
CA ILE A 149 -11.51 -1.35 3.36
C ILE A 149 -11.41 -0.57 4.68
N GLU A 150 -12.04 -1.07 5.75
CA GLU A 150 -12.05 -0.45 7.08
C GLU A 150 -10.68 -0.50 7.75
N ARG A 151 -9.89 -1.53 7.43
CA ARG A 151 -8.53 -1.73 7.99
C ARG A 151 -7.43 -1.24 7.05
N ILE A 152 -7.78 -0.69 5.89
CA ILE A 152 -6.85 0.04 5.03
C ILE A 152 -6.78 1.48 5.52
N ALA A 153 -5.63 1.87 6.05
CA ALA A 153 -5.40 3.22 6.56
C ALA A 153 -5.09 4.21 5.43
N ALA A 154 -4.38 3.77 4.39
CA ALA A 154 -4.04 4.61 3.25
C ALA A 154 -3.88 3.81 1.96
N VAL A 155 -4.04 4.50 0.83
CA VAL A 155 -3.78 4.00 -0.52
C VAL A 155 -2.79 4.91 -1.23
N GLY A 156 -2.00 4.38 -2.15
CA GLY A 156 -0.95 5.16 -2.78
C GLY A 156 -0.25 4.50 -3.95
N VAL A 157 0.88 5.10 -4.31
CA VAL A 157 1.75 4.68 -5.40
C VAL A 157 3.20 4.58 -4.92
N ALA A 158 4.00 3.77 -5.60
CA ALA A 158 5.43 3.71 -5.40
C ALA A 158 6.09 5.08 -5.66
N ALA A 159 7.01 5.47 -4.79
CA ALA A 159 7.69 6.76 -4.83
C ALA A 159 9.14 6.56 -5.30
N ASN A 160 9.33 6.19 -6.57
CA ASN A 160 10.64 5.81 -7.13
C ASN A 160 11.60 6.99 -7.33
N ILE A 161 11.18 8.20 -6.93
CA ILE A 161 12.00 9.41 -6.87
C ILE A 161 12.72 9.58 -5.52
N ILE A 162 12.38 8.78 -4.52
CA ILE A 162 12.99 8.86 -3.18
C ILE A 162 14.14 7.86 -3.12
N PRO A 163 15.41 8.30 -2.97
CA PRO A 163 16.56 7.41 -2.87
C PRO A 163 16.44 6.46 -1.68
N HIS A 164 17.05 5.27 -1.78
CA HIS A 164 16.97 4.27 -0.72
C HIS A 164 17.54 4.85 0.58
N TRP A 165 16.95 4.56 1.75
CA TRP A 165 17.50 5.00 3.03
C TRP A 165 18.99 4.64 3.25
N LYS A 166 19.47 3.53 2.67
CA LYS A 166 20.88 3.12 2.72
C LYS A 166 21.77 4.07 1.92
N GLU A 167 21.28 4.56 0.78
CA GLU A 167 21.96 5.57 -0.03
C GLU A 167 21.98 6.92 0.68
N LEU A 168 20.84 7.33 1.25
CA LEU A 168 20.75 8.54 2.07
C LEU A 168 21.69 8.49 3.27
N LYS A 169 21.72 7.36 3.98
CA LYS A 169 22.61 7.14 5.11
C LYS A 169 24.08 7.15 4.67
N ALA A 170 24.43 6.41 3.61
CA ALA A 170 25.80 6.40 3.09
C ALA A 170 26.25 7.81 2.64
N TRP A 171 25.36 8.59 2.03
CA TRP A 171 25.60 9.99 1.68
C TRP A 171 25.80 10.87 2.92
N ALA A 172 24.98 10.70 3.96
CA ALA A 172 25.08 11.46 5.21
C ALA A 172 26.39 11.13 5.96
N ASP A 173 26.69 9.83 6.11
CA ASP A 173 27.92 9.31 6.70
C ASP A 173 29.15 9.85 5.95
N ALA A 174 29.15 9.84 4.61
CA ALA A 174 30.22 10.39 3.77
C ALA A 174 30.41 11.91 3.94
N ARG A 175 29.41 12.63 4.44
CA ARG A 175 29.46 14.07 4.74
C ARG A 175 29.65 14.37 6.22
N GLY A 176 29.84 13.36 7.06
CA GLY A 176 29.97 13.52 8.51
C GLY A 176 28.68 14.03 9.19
N LEU A 177 27.54 13.93 8.52
CA LEU A 177 26.23 14.27 9.06
C LEU A 177 25.75 13.04 9.85
N ARG A 178 25.77 13.13 11.19
CA ARG A 178 25.24 12.10 12.10
C ARG A 178 23.89 12.51 12.63
#